data_AF-A0A9X2FCN5-F1
#
_entry.id   AF-A0A9X2FCN5-F1
#
_cell.length_a   1.000
_cell.length_b   1.000
_cell.length_c   1.000
_cell.angle_alpha   90.00
_cell.angle_beta   90.00
_cell.angle_gamma   90.00
#
_symmetry.space_group_name_H-M   'P 1'
#
loop_
_entity.id
_entity.type
_entity.pdbx_description
1 polymer ?
#
loop_
_entity_poly.entity_id
_entity_poly.type
_entity_poly.pdbx_seq_one_letter_code
_entity_poly.pdbx_strand_id
1 'polypeptide(L)'
;MLDWLLTIIGLNRGAGTAELARRLDLPEKSLREFAPEYREFTVPKRSGGKRQITAPTPELKLLQRRILRRVLAKLHAHSAVTGFESRESFVTNAARHCGKQIVIHFDIKDFFPSIDSQRVYGYFRYVGWNRAASRLLAKLVTWQNSLPQGAPTSPRLSNLVNYRLDARIAGLARRYHATYSRYADDITVSLDDESFDLRPLIGSVFSILRHEGYDPHRGRKLSVRRQHHQQRVTGLVVNKRVNLPRKTRRWLRAAEHRAAANERSITSPDWQPSKRCTLTPEQLAGWRGVVAMIDRLQKS
;
A
#
# COMPACT_ATOMS: atom_id res chain seq x y z
N MET A 1 -2.98 13.90 25.15
CA MET A 1 -3.31 13.30 23.83
C MET A 1 -2.56 11.97 23.57
N LEU A 2 -1.29 11.81 23.99
CA LEU A 2 -0.55 10.53 23.88
C LEU A 2 -0.96 9.44 24.90
N ASP A 3 -1.41 9.81 26.09
CA ASP A 3 -1.70 8.82 27.15
C ASP A 3 -2.92 7.94 26.86
N TRP A 4 -3.93 8.48 26.15
CA TRP A 4 -5.09 7.72 25.69
C TRP A 4 -4.72 6.62 24.67
N LEU A 5 -3.73 6.90 23.81
CA LEU A 5 -3.22 5.95 22.82
C LEU A 5 -2.49 4.77 23.48
N LEU A 6 -1.79 5.02 24.60
CA LEU A 6 -1.05 4.02 25.37
C LEU A 6 -1.98 3.07 26.14
N THR A 7 -3.09 3.60 26.68
CA THR A 7 -4.13 2.80 27.36
C THR A 7 -4.84 1.83 26.39
N ILE A 8 -5.12 2.26 25.14
CA ILE A 8 -5.82 1.44 24.13
C ILE A 8 -4.97 0.27 23.61
N ILE A 9 -3.64 0.46 23.52
CA ILE A 9 -2.72 -0.57 23.02
C ILE A 9 -2.12 -1.44 24.13
N GLY A 10 -2.48 -1.18 25.40
CA GLY A 10 -1.98 -1.90 26.57
C GLY A 10 -0.46 -1.81 26.70
N LEU A 11 0.15 -0.70 26.30
CA LEU A 11 1.58 -0.43 26.49
C LEU A 11 1.72 0.62 27.58
N ASN A 12 2.26 0.23 28.73
CA ASN A 12 2.86 1.20 29.65
C ASN A 12 4.09 1.80 28.95
N ARG A 13 4.30 3.12 29.03
CA ARG A 13 5.51 3.74 28.47
C ARG A 13 6.75 3.03 29.03
N GLY A 14 7.71 2.75 28.15
CA GLY A 14 8.95 2.08 28.53
C GLY A 14 8.88 0.55 28.45
N ALA A 15 7.91 -0.02 27.73
CA ALA A 15 7.83 -1.44 27.47
C ALA A 15 9.19 -1.99 27.00
N GLY A 16 9.69 -2.96 27.77
CA GLY A 16 11.02 -3.51 27.61
C GLY A 16 11.08 -4.76 26.74
N THR A 17 12.26 -5.35 26.71
CA THR A 17 12.54 -6.60 26.00
C THR A 17 11.75 -7.78 26.56
N ALA A 18 11.49 -7.81 27.88
CA ALA A 18 10.62 -8.81 28.50
C ALA A 18 9.17 -8.75 27.99
N GLU A 19 8.59 -7.54 27.85
CA GLU A 19 7.26 -7.36 27.29
C GLU A 19 7.23 -7.75 25.80
N LEU A 20 8.28 -7.41 25.06
CA LEU A 20 8.42 -7.83 23.67
C LEU A 20 8.49 -9.36 23.55
N ALA A 21 9.31 -10.01 24.36
CA ALA A 21 9.45 -11.46 24.43
C ALA A 21 8.09 -12.13 24.72
N ARG A 22 7.36 -11.65 25.72
CA ARG A 22 6.00 -12.09 26.06
C ARG A 22 5.04 -11.95 24.88
N ARG A 23 5.04 -10.78 24.21
CA ARG A 23 4.20 -10.58 23.01
C ARG A 23 4.60 -11.50 21.87
N LEU A 24 5.88 -11.78 21.69
CA LEU A 24 6.34 -12.61 20.58
C LEU A 24 6.32 -14.11 20.89
N ASP A 25 5.99 -14.49 22.13
CA ASP A 25 5.95 -15.88 22.59
C ASP A 25 7.28 -16.58 22.30
N LEU A 26 8.35 -15.94 22.77
CA LEU A 26 9.75 -16.37 22.67
C LEU A 26 10.51 -15.96 23.93
N PRO A 27 11.47 -16.76 24.42
CA PRO A 27 12.38 -16.34 25.48
C PRO A 27 13.17 -15.10 25.07
N GLU A 28 13.45 -14.22 26.02
CA GLU A 28 14.18 -12.98 25.75
C GLU A 28 15.59 -13.25 25.20
N LYS A 29 16.26 -14.29 25.70
CA LYS A 29 17.56 -14.74 25.21
C LYS A 29 17.49 -15.10 23.71
N SER A 30 16.54 -15.96 23.34
CA SER A 30 16.32 -16.37 21.95
C SER A 30 16.03 -15.16 21.05
N LEU A 31 15.27 -14.17 21.53
CA LEU A 31 14.98 -12.97 20.76
C LEU A 31 16.22 -12.09 20.52
N ARG A 32 17.11 -11.97 21.52
CA ARG A 32 18.35 -11.20 21.40
C ARG A 32 19.33 -11.86 20.44
N GLU A 33 19.45 -13.19 20.53
CA GLU A 33 20.35 -14.02 19.72
C GLU A 33 19.84 -14.24 18.29
N PHE A 34 18.53 -14.09 18.04
CA PHE A 34 17.93 -14.29 16.71
C PHE A 34 18.66 -13.50 15.62
N ALA A 35 19.13 -14.19 14.59
CA ALA A 35 19.77 -13.61 13.42
C ALA A 35 18.75 -13.53 12.26
N PRO A 36 18.30 -12.33 11.85
CA PRO A 36 17.37 -12.18 10.74
C PRO A 36 18.04 -12.58 9.42
N GLU A 37 17.40 -13.46 8.66
CA GLU A 37 17.87 -13.90 7.36
C GLU A 37 16.83 -13.65 6.27
N TYR A 38 17.33 -13.30 5.08
CA TYR A 38 16.52 -13.00 3.92
C TYR A 38 17.09 -13.66 2.67
N ARG A 39 16.19 -14.04 1.76
CA ARG A 39 16.49 -14.50 0.41
C ARG A 39 16.14 -13.40 -0.57
N GLU A 40 17.10 -13.08 -1.44
CA GLU A 40 16.91 -12.11 -2.52
C GLU A 40 16.65 -12.83 -3.85
N PHE A 41 15.68 -12.31 -4.61
CA PHE A 41 15.37 -12.78 -5.95
C PHE A 41 14.72 -11.68 -6.77
N THR A 42 14.56 -11.87 -8.08
CA THR A 42 13.94 -10.88 -8.95
C THR A 42 12.63 -11.36 -9.55
N VAL A 43 11.69 -10.44 -9.72
CA VAL A 43 10.38 -10.67 -10.36
C VAL A 43 10.22 -9.66 -11.50
N PRO A 44 9.67 -10.04 -12.67
CA PRO A 44 9.43 -9.10 -13.76
C PRO A 44 8.42 -8.01 -13.36
N LYS A 45 8.73 -6.75 -13.69
CA LYS A 45 7.77 -5.64 -13.57
C LYS A 45 6.79 -5.67 -14.75
N ARG A 46 5.53 -5.30 -14.49
CA ARG A 46 4.51 -5.13 -15.55
C ARG A 46 4.90 -4.09 -16.60
N SER A 47 5.68 -3.08 -16.21
CA SER A 47 6.17 -2.01 -17.09
C SER A 47 7.49 -2.34 -17.79
N GLY A 48 7.99 -3.58 -17.67
CA GLY A 48 9.34 -3.96 -18.07
C GLY A 48 10.39 -3.72 -16.98
N GLY A 49 11.49 -4.46 -17.05
CA GLY A 49 12.56 -4.49 -16.05
C GLY A 49 12.30 -5.51 -14.91
N LYS A 50 13.20 -5.50 -13.92
CA LYS A 50 13.18 -6.42 -12.77
C LYS A 50 12.86 -5.67 -11.48
N ARG A 51 12.15 -6.33 -10.56
CA ARG A 51 11.94 -5.90 -9.17
C ARG A 51 12.69 -6.87 -8.26
N GLN A 52 13.65 -6.36 -7.51
CA GLN A 52 14.29 -7.13 -6.44
C GLN A 52 13.30 -7.30 -5.30
N ILE A 53 13.14 -8.55 -4.86
CA ILE A 53 12.33 -8.96 -3.72
C ILE A 53 13.29 -9.54 -2.69
N THR A 54 13.12 -9.11 -1.45
CA THR A 54 13.90 -9.53 -0.30
C THR A 54 12.93 -10.17 0.68
N ALA A 55 12.81 -11.50 0.62
CA ALA A 55 11.84 -12.25 1.39
C ALA A 55 12.49 -12.86 2.64
N PRO A 56 11.88 -12.74 3.83
CA PRO A 56 12.40 -13.36 5.04
C PRO A 56 12.36 -14.89 4.95
N THR A 57 13.29 -15.57 5.63
CA THR A 57 13.21 -17.03 5.85
C THR A 57 11.89 -17.40 6.54
N PRO A 58 11.41 -18.66 6.42
CA PRO A 58 10.15 -19.08 7.04
C PRO A 58 10.05 -18.76 8.54
N GLU A 59 11.15 -18.94 9.28
CA GLU A 59 11.25 -18.65 10.72
C GLU A 59 11.10 -17.16 11.02
N LEU A 60 11.88 -16.30 10.34
CA LEU A 60 11.76 -14.85 10.49
C LEU A 60 10.37 -14.35 10.06
N LYS A 61 9.81 -14.93 8.99
CA LYS A 61 8.47 -14.59 8.51
C LYS A 61 7.39 -14.90 9.55
N LEU A 62 7.52 -16.02 10.28
CA LEU A 62 6.61 -16.37 11.37
C LEU A 62 6.73 -15.34 12.51
N LEU A 63 7.94 -14.98 12.90
CA LEU A 63 8.19 -13.98 13.93
C LEU A 63 7.65 -12.59 13.53
N GLN A 64 7.90 -12.14 12.31
CA GLN A 64 7.39 -10.89 11.77
C GLN A 64 5.85 -10.87 11.69
N ARG A 65 5.20 -12.00 11.40
CA ARG A 65 3.72 -12.10 11.51
C ARG A 65 3.23 -11.97 12.95
N ARG A 66 3.98 -12.44 13.95
CA ARG A 66 3.66 -12.19 15.37
C ARG A 66 3.82 -10.71 15.70
N ILE A 67 4.91 -10.06 15.26
CA ILE A 67 5.11 -8.60 15.40
C ILE A 67 3.94 -7.83 14.77
N LEU A 68 3.56 -8.15 13.54
CA LEU A 68 2.45 -7.51 12.85
C LEU A 68 1.16 -7.57 13.68
N ARG A 69 0.79 -8.76 14.14
CA ARG A 69 -0.47 -8.98 14.89
C ARG A 69 -0.46 -8.39 16.30
N ARG A 70 0.64 -8.54 17.03
CA ARG A 70 0.69 -8.28 18.48
C ARG A 70 1.35 -6.94 18.86
N VAL A 71 2.10 -6.35 17.93
CA VAL A 71 2.77 -5.05 18.14
C VAL A 71 2.16 -3.96 17.24
N LEU A 72 1.94 -4.24 15.96
CA LEU A 72 1.60 -3.19 14.98
C LEU A 72 0.10 -3.04 14.71
N ALA A 73 -0.69 -4.11 14.81
CA ALA A 73 -2.08 -4.12 14.34
C ALA A 73 -2.97 -3.06 15.02
N LYS A 74 -2.75 -2.80 16.31
CA LYS A 74 -3.54 -1.82 17.10
C LYS A 74 -3.07 -0.37 16.98
N LEU A 75 -1.90 -0.13 16.35
CA LEU A 75 -1.42 1.22 16.09
C LEU A 75 -2.23 1.82 14.95
N HIS A 76 -2.35 3.15 14.88
CA HIS A 76 -3.16 3.81 13.85
C HIS A 76 -2.26 4.55 12.87
N ALA A 77 -2.43 4.27 11.58
CA ALA A 77 -1.87 5.10 10.51
C ALA A 77 -2.74 6.34 10.29
N HIS A 78 -2.26 7.29 9.50
CA HIS A 78 -3.03 8.47 9.14
C HIS A 78 -4.25 8.09 8.28
N SER A 79 -5.40 8.73 8.48
CA SER A 79 -6.68 8.38 7.82
C SER A 79 -6.68 8.56 6.28
N ALA A 80 -5.75 9.35 5.77
CA ALA A 80 -5.53 9.51 4.33
C ALA A 80 -4.88 8.28 3.67
N VAL A 81 -4.31 7.37 4.46
CA VAL A 81 -3.62 6.17 3.94
C VAL A 81 -4.63 5.05 3.72
N THR A 82 -4.56 4.44 2.55
CA THR A 82 -5.50 3.39 2.10
C THR A 82 -4.78 2.10 1.70
N GLY A 83 -3.56 2.20 1.18
CA GLY A 83 -2.74 1.02 0.86
C GLY A 83 -2.39 0.24 2.13
N PHE A 84 -2.55 -1.08 2.09
CA PHE A 84 -2.20 -2.01 3.20
C PHE A 84 -2.98 -1.82 4.52
N GLU A 85 -4.02 -0.98 4.52
CA GLU A 85 -4.89 -0.80 5.67
C GLU A 85 -6.10 -1.75 5.61
N SER A 86 -6.53 -2.20 6.79
CA SER A 86 -7.72 -3.06 6.88
C SER A 86 -8.95 -2.27 6.48
N ARG A 87 -9.88 -2.92 5.76
CA ARG A 87 -11.12 -2.32 5.22
C ARG A 87 -10.92 -1.30 4.11
N GLU A 88 -9.68 -0.99 3.76
CA GLU A 88 -9.34 -0.20 2.59
C GLU A 88 -8.91 -1.10 1.44
N SER A 89 -9.03 -0.60 0.22
CA SER A 89 -8.66 -1.30 -0.99
C SER A 89 -8.25 -0.31 -2.06
N PHE A 90 -7.67 -0.82 -3.15
CA PHE A 90 -7.41 0.00 -4.32
C PHE A 90 -8.70 0.61 -4.91
N VAL A 91 -9.86 -0.01 -4.67
CA VAL A 91 -11.16 0.49 -5.13
C VAL A 91 -11.67 1.63 -4.24
N THR A 92 -11.62 1.48 -2.91
CA THR A 92 -12.01 2.56 -1.97
C THR A 92 -11.07 3.75 -2.10
N ASN A 93 -9.78 3.52 -2.33
CA ASN A 93 -8.84 4.58 -2.66
C ASN A 93 -9.25 5.35 -3.92
N ALA A 94 -9.56 4.65 -5.01
CA ALA A 94 -10.01 5.28 -6.25
C ALA A 94 -11.32 6.07 -6.05
N ALA A 95 -12.23 5.58 -5.21
CA ALA A 95 -13.51 6.22 -4.93
C ALA A 95 -13.35 7.63 -4.33
N ARG A 96 -12.34 7.85 -3.48
CA ARG A 96 -12.04 9.17 -2.87
C ARG A 96 -11.79 10.28 -3.90
N HIS A 97 -11.37 9.91 -5.11
CA HIS A 97 -11.02 10.84 -6.19
C HIS A 97 -12.00 10.81 -7.36
N CYS A 98 -13.16 10.16 -7.18
CA CYS A 98 -14.15 10.02 -8.23
C CYS A 98 -14.83 11.36 -8.54
N GLY A 99 -15.03 11.66 -9.82
CA GLY A 99 -15.75 12.86 -10.28
C GLY A 99 -14.93 14.15 -10.25
N LYS A 100 -13.69 14.12 -9.79
CA LYS A 100 -12.85 15.31 -9.57
C LYS A 100 -12.44 15.97 -10.89
N GLN A 101 -12.40 17.31 -10.90
CA GLN A 101 -11.97 18.08 -12.08
C GLN A 101 -10.50 17.84 -12.42
N ILE A 102 -9.67 17.60 -11.41
CA ILE A 102 -8.24 17.35 -11.55
C ILE A 102 -7.84 16.15 -10.68
N VAL A 103 -7.01 15.26 -11.22
CA VAL A 103 -6.31 14.21 -10.47
C VAL A 103 -4.82 14.31 -10.75
N ILE A 104 -4.02 14.40 -9.68
CA ILE A 104 -2.57 14.51 -9.70
C ILE A 104 -1.97 13.28 -9.00
N HIS A 105 -1.01 12.65 -9.66
CA HIS A 105 -0.27 11.51 -9.12
C HIS A 105 1.20 11.84 -8.91
N PHE A 106 1.67 11.50 -7.72
CA PHE A 106 3.07 11.58 -7.33
C PHE A 106 3.56 10.17 -7.02
N ASP A 107 4.74 9.84 -7.54
CA ASP A 107 5.38 8.52 -7.38
C ASP A 107 6.68 8.70 -6.60
N ILE A 108 6.90 7.87 -5.58
CA ILE A 108 8.11 7.88 -4.76
C ILE A 108 9.09 6.83 -5.28
N LYS A 109 10.35 7.20 -5.48
CA LYS A 109 11.42 6.23 -5.79
C LYS A 109 11.70 5.35 -4.59
N ASP A 110 11.84 4.05 -4.83
CA ASP A 110 12.35 3.08 -3.86
C ASP A 110 11.74 3.27 -2.46
N PHE A 111 10.40 3.34 -2.40
CA PHE A 111 9.65 3.74 -1.20
C PHE A 111 10.02 2.95 0.05
N PHE A 112 10.08 1.61 -0.01
CA PHE A 112 10.47 0.78 1.12
C PHE A 112 11.96 0.94 1.49
N PRO A 113 12.91 0.84 0.53
CA PRO A 113 14.32 1.15 0.81
C PRO A 113 14.58 2.54 1.40
N SER A 114 13.75 3.54 1.09
CA SER A 114 13.87 4.91 1.63
C SER A 114 13.44 5.04 3.11
N ILE A 115 12.89 3.97 3.70
CA ILE A 115 12.55 3.93 5.12
C ILE A 115 13.64 3.15 5.85
N ASP A 116 14.61 3.90 6.37
CA ASP A 116 15.77 3.32 7.03
C ASP A 116 15.47 2.76 8.44
N SER A 117 16.42 2.00 8.97
CA SER A 117 16.30 1.38 10.29
C SER A 117 16.24 2.38 11.45
N GLN A 118 16.81 3.58 11.29
CA GLN A 118 16.77 4.63 12.31
C GLN A 118 15.38 5.25 12.40
N ARG A 119 14.69 5.47 11.28
CA ARG A 119 13.29 5.90 11.24
C ARG A 119 12.38 4.87 11.89
N VAL A 120 12.60 3.58 11.60
CA VAL A 120 11.86 2.47 12.22
C VAL A 120 12.11 2.42 13.73
N TYR A 121 13.37 2.50 14.16
CA TYR A 121 13.75 2.57 15.57
C TYR A 121 13.11 3.77 16.27
N GLY A 122 13.20 4.96 15.68
CA GLY A 122 12.61 6.19 16.18
C GLY A 122 11.09 6.09 16.34
N TYR A 123 10.42 5.46 15.37
CA TYR A 123 8.98 5.19 15.47
C TYR A 123 8.66 4.27 16.66
N PHE A 124 9.40 3.17 16.84
CA PHE A 124 9.17 2.29 18.00
C PHE A 124 9.41 3.00 19.34
N ARG A 125 10.42 3.87 19.41
CA ARG A 125 10.65 4.72 20.58
C ARG A 125 9.49 5.66 20.83
N TYR A 126 8.97 6.29 19.77
CA TYR A 126 7.84 7.21 19.83
C TYR A 126 6.57 6.54 20.37
N VAL A 127 6.26 5.31 19.93
CA VAL A 127 5.07 4.58 20.40
C VAL A 127 5.24 3.88 21.75
N GLY A 128 6.35 4.12 22.46
CA GLY A 128 6.50 3.76 23.87
C GLY A 128 7.42 2.59 24.19
N TRP A 129 8.13 2.02 23.21
CA TRP A 129 9.16 0.99 23.48
C TRP A 129 10.45 1.61 24.02
N ASN A 130 11.12 0.90 24.93
CA ASN A 130 12.42 1.34 25.44
C ASN A 130 13.54 1.16 24.40
N ARG A 131 14.73 1.68 24.69
CA ARG A 131 15.89 1.64 23.76
C ARG A 131 16.23 0.21 23.30
N ALA A 132 16.26 -0.75 24.21
CA ALA A 132 16.63 -2.13 23.90
C ALA A 132 15.58 -2.82 23.02
N ALA A 133 14.29 -2.71 23.39
CA ALA A 133 13.19 -3.30 22.62
C ALA A 133 13.05 -2.68 21.23
N SER A 134 13.19 -1.35 21.10
CA SER A 134 13.16 -0.69 19.79
C SER A 134 14.30 -1.12 18.88
N ARG A 135 15.51 -1.35 19.41
CA ARG A 135 16.64 -1.90 18.62
C ARG A 135 16.35 -3.31 18.14
N LEU A 136 15.83 -4.18 19.00
CA LEU A 136 15.45 -5.55 18.62
C LEU A 136 14.34 -5.53 17.56
N LEU A 137 13.30 -4.72 17.74
CA LEU A 137 12.22 -4.57 16.77
C LEU A 137 12.76 -4.08 15.41
N ALA A 138 13.60 -3.05 15.39
CA ALA A 138 14.23 -2.57 14.16
C ALA A 138 15.09 -3.65 13.49
N LYS A 139 15.94 -4.37 14.25
CA LYS A 139 16.74 -5.52 13.78
C LYS A 139 15.86 -6.58 13.11
N LEU A 140 14.71 -6.92 13.71
CA LEU A 140 13.84 -7.99 13.22
C LEU A 140 13.02 -7.63 11.99
N VAL A 141 12.81 -6.34 11.69
CA VAL A 141 11.91 -5.90 10.61
C VAL A 141 12.60 -5.17 9.47
N THR A 142 13.92 -4.94 9.59
CA THR A 142 14.73 -4.31 8.55
C THR A 142 15.78 -5.27 8.03
N TRP A 143 16.28 -4.98 6.83
CA TRP A 143 17.37 -5.69 6.18
C TRP A 143 18.26 -4.66 5.48
N GLN A 144 19.59 -4.79 5.63
CA GLN A 144 20.55 -3.84 5.05
C GLN A 144 20.14 -2.38 5.26
N ASN A 145 19.84 -2.03 6.52
CA ASN A 145 19.43 -0.69 6.97
C ASN A 145 18.10 -0.15 6.42
N SER A 146 17.21 -0.95 5.81
CA SER A 146 15.92 -0.46 5.29
C SER A 146 14.78 -1.47 5.43
N LEU A 147 13.54 -1.02 5.16
CA LEU A 147 12.40 -1.95 5.07
C LEU A 147 12.53 -2.82 3.80
N PRO A 148 12.55 -4.16 3.92
CA PRO A 148 12.66 -5.04 2.77
C PRO A 148 11.34 -5.17 2.01
N GLN A 149 11.43 -5.25 0.68
CA GLN A 149 10.31 -5.57 -0.19
C GLN A 149 10.03 -7.09 -0.15
N GLY A 150 9.12 -7.52 0.73
CA GLY A 150 8.76 -8.94 0.86
C GLY A 150 8.47 -9.37 2.29
N ALA A 151 8.88 -8.59 3.29
CA ALA A 151 8.53 -8.87 4.69
C ALA A 151 7.07 -8.52 4.98
N PRO A 152 6.34 -9.35 5.75
CA PRO A 152 4.97 -9.09 6.15
C PRO A 152 4.78 -7.84 7.02
N THR A 153 5.83 -7.34 7.69
CA THR A 153 5.76 -6.13 8.52
C THR A 153 5.94 -4.85 7.73
N SER A 154 6.71 -4.87 6.63
CA SER A 154 7.06 -3.66 5.87
C SER A 154 5.84 -2.84 5.43
N PRO A 155 4.75 -3.43 4.87
CA PRO A 155 3.61 -2.66 4.40
C PRO A 155 2.90 -1.87 5.51
N ARG A 156 2.74 -2.48 6.69
CA ARG A 156 2.12 -1.81 7.84
C ARG A 156 3.06 -0.77 8.44
N LEU A 157 4.34 -1.11 8.61
CA LEU A 157 5.33 -0.18 9.16
C LEU A 157 5.51 1.05 8.29
N SER A 158 5.52 0.90 6.96
CA SER A 158 5.68 2.05 6.08
C SER A 158 4.54 3.04 6.22
N ASN A 159 3.32 2.60 6.50
CA ASN A 159 2.21 3.51 6.78
C ASN A 159 2.35 4.22 8.13
N LEU A 160 2.74 3.47 9.16
CA LEU A 160 2.87 3.97 10.52
C LEU A 160 4.02 5.01 10.66
N VAL A 161 5.19 4.71 10.09
CA VAL A 161 6.35 5.60 10.10
C VAL A 161 6.08 6.89 9.33
N ASN A 162 5.22 6.85 8.32
CA ASN A 162 4.91 8.01 7.47
C ASN A 162 3.76 8.90 7.97
N TYR A 163 3.26 8.70 9.19
CA TYR A 163 2.16 9.51 9.73
C TYR A 163 2.39 11.03 9.57
N ARG A 164 3.61 11.50 9.86
CA ARG A 164 3.98 12.92 9.74
C ARG A 164 3.95 13.41 8.28
N LEU A 165 4.47 12.60 7.35
CA LEU A 165 4.38 12.89 5.91
C LEU A 165 2.91 13.07 5.49
N ASP A 166 2.07 12.11 5.85
CA ASP A 166 0.66 12.10 5.49
C ASP A 166 -0.09 13.29 6.10
N ALA A 167 0.18 13.62 7.36
CA ALA A 167 -0.44 14.77 8.05
C ALA A 167 -0.08 16.10 7.38
N ARG A 168 1.17 16.26 6.93
CA ARG A 168 1.63 17.47 6.22
C ARG A 168 0.97 17.61 4.87
N ILE A 169 0.90 16.54 4.07
CA ILE A 169 0.26 16.58 2.75
C ILE A 169 -1.26 16.75 2.91
N ALA A 170 -1.90 16.09 3.87
CA ALA A 170 -3.31 16.28 4.15
C ALA A 170 -3.63 17.71 4.60
N GLY A 171 -2.77 18.31 5.44
CA GLY A 171 -2.87 19.72 5.83
C GLY A 171 -2.76 20.67 4.64
N LEU A 172 -1.81 20.41 3.74
CA LEU A 172 -1.67 21.15 2.48
C LEU A 172 -2.90 20.99 1.59
N ALA A 173 -3.37 19.76 1.36
CA ALA A 173 -4.53 19.47 0.52
C ALA A 173 -5.78 20.22 1.00
N ARG A 174 -6.02 20.26 2.32
CA ARG A 174 -7.13 21.03 2.90
C ARG A 174 -7.09 22.52 2.55
N ARG A 175 -5.91 23.14 2.47
CA ARG A 175 -5.76 24.56 2.08
C ARG A 175 -6.15 24.83 0.62
N TYR A 176 -6.05 23.80 -0.23
CA TYR A 176 -6.44 23.85 -1.64
C TYR A 176 -7.83 23.26 -1.90
N HIS A 177 -8.61 22.99 -0.85
CA HIS A 177 -9.88 22.25 -0.93
C HIS A 177 -9.74 20.93 -1.72
N ALA A 178 -8.57 20.31 -1.64
CA ALA A 178 -8.21 19.12 -2.37
C ALA A 178 -8.41 17.87 -1.50
N THR A 179 -8.70 16.75 -2.16
CA THR A 179 -8.68 15.41 -1.55
C THR A 179 -7.30 14.80 -1.71
N TYR A 180 -6.74 14.26 -0.63
CA TYR A 180 -5.47 13.54 -0.62
C TYR A 180 -5.66 12.09 -0.15
N SER A 181 -4.98 11.17 -0.82
CA SER A 181 -4.77 9.82 -0.31
C SER A 181 -3.38 9.28 -0.67
N ARG A 182 -2.95 8.26 0.07
CA ARG A 182 -1.74 7.49 -0.23
C ARG A 182 -2.02 5.99 -0.26
N TYR A 183 -1.67 5.35 -1.37
CA TYR A 183 -1.73 3.91 -1.56
C TYR A 183 -0.31 3.36 -1.75
N ALA A 184 0.32 2.93 -0.65
CA ALA A 184 1.74 2.58 -0.64
C ALA A 184 2.63 3.77 -1.06
N ASP A 185 3.32 3.65 -2.20
CA ASP A 185 4.18 4.64 -2.85
C ASP A 185 3.42 5.62 -3.78
N ASP A 186 2.19 5.27 -4.16
CA ASP A 186 1.31 6.09 -5.00
C ASP A 186 0.59 7.14 -4.15
N ILE A 187 0.88 8.42 -4.41
CA ILE A 187 0.23 9.56 -3.76
C ILE A 187 -0.70 10.23 -4.76
N THR A 188 -1.97 10.35 -4.39
CA THR A 188 -2.98 11.01 -5.21
C THR A 188 -3.49 12.28 -4.52
N VAL A 189 -3.51 13.39 -5.25
CA VAL A 189 -4.19 14.63 -4.87
C VAL A 189 -5.19 15.00 -5.95
N SER A 190 -6.42 15.33 -5.59
CA SER A 190 -7.46 15.71 -6.56
C SER A 190 -8.24 16.93 -6.13
N LEU A 191 -8.70 17.71 -7.09
CA LEU A 191 -9.37 18.98 -6.87
C LEU A 191 -10.70 19.03 -7.63
N ASP A 192 -11.67 19.76 -7.07
CA ASP A 192 -12.98 20.02 -7.69
C ASP A 192 -12.99 21.26 -8.59
N ASP A 193 -11.94 22.10 -8.52
CA ASP A 193 -11.85 23.35 -9.27
C ASP A 193 -10.61 23.34 -10.16
N GLU A 194 -10.82 23.48 -11.47
CA GLU A 194 -9.74 23.47 -12.46
C GLU A 194 -8.98 24.80 -12.61
N SER A 195 -9.50 25.87 -12.02
CA SER A 195 -8.93 27.22 -12.09
C SER A 195 -7.69 27.39 -11.20
N PHE A 196 -7.51 26.53 -10.18
CA PHE A 196 -6.35 26.59 -9.29
C PHE A 196 -5.01 26.47 -10.03
N ASP A 197 -4.08 27.37 -9.70
CA ASP A 197 -2.68 27.19 -10.06
C ASP A 197 -2.07 26.02 -9.27
N LEU A 198 -1.73 24.96 -10.00
CA LEU A 198 -1.20 23.74 -9.41
C LEU A 198 0.29 23.80 -9.08
N ARG A 199 1.03 24.77 -9.64
CA ARG A 199 2.50 24.83 -9.48
C ARG A 199 2.90 24.94 -8.00
N PRO A 200 2.29 25.81 -7.16
CA PRO A 200 2.64 25.90 -5.75
C PRO A 200 2.26 24.64 -4.96
N LEU A 201 1.12 24.01 -5.27
CA LEU A 201 0.68 22.76 -4.65
C LEU A 201 1.67 21.63 -4.95
N ILE A 202 2.00 21.41 -6.23
CA ILE A 202 2.95 20.38 -6.68
C ILE A 202 4.33 20.63 -6.06
N GLY A 203 4.82 21.87 -6.09
CA GLY A 203 6.09 22.26 -5.50
C GLY A 203 6.14 21.97 -3.99
N SER A 204 5.05 22.29 -3.27
CA SER A 204 4.92 22.04 -1.83
C SER A 204 4.89 20.55 -1.50
N VAL A 205 4.17 19.72 -2.27
CA VAL A 205 4.18 18.26 -2.10
C VAL A 205 5.60 17.71 -2.30
N PHE A 206 6.31 18.13 -3.35
CA PHE A 206 7.70 17.70 -3.57
C PHE A 206 8.65 18.16 -2.45
N SER A 207 8.46 19.38 -1.93
CA SER A 207 9.23 19.89 -0.79
C SER A 207 8.99 19.05 0.47
N ILE A 208 7.73 18.73 0.77
CA ILE A 208 7.36 17.86 1.90
C ILE A 208 8.01 16.48 1.74
N LEU A 209 7.90 15.85 0.56
CA LEU A 209 8.50 14.53 0.31
C LEU A 209 10.00 14.52 0.57
N ARG A 210 10.73 15.52 0.05
CA ARG A 210 12.18 15.65 0.27
C ARG A 210 12.53 15.85 1.73
N HIS A 211 11.79 16.71 2.42
CA HIS A 211 12.00 16.96 3.85
C HIS A 211 11.72 15.71 4.71
N GLU A 212 10.83 14.81 4.27
CA GLU A 212 10.56 13.54 4.93
C GLU A 212 11.47 12.39 4.45
N GLY A 213 12.54 12.71 3.71
CA GLY A 213 13.60 11.78 3.32
C GLY A 213 13.32 10.99 2.04
N TYR A 214 12.38 11.42 1.19
CA TYR A 214 12.05 10.72 -0.05
C TYR A 214 12.54 11.45 -1.29
N ASP A 215 12.97 10.69 -2.30
CA ASP A 215 13.19 11.22 -3.64
C ASP A 215 11.96 10.98 -4.53
N PRO A 216 11.17 12.03 -4.82
CA PRO A 216 10.03 11.88 -5.72
C PRO A 216 10.50 11.71 -7.17
N HIS A 217 9.82 10.84 -7.92
CA HIS A 217 10.02 10.78 -9.36
C HIS A 217 9.56 12.09 -10.03
N ARG A 218 10.49 12.77 -10.70
CA ARG A 218 10.20 13.93 -11.56
C ARG A 218 10.00 13.49 -13.01
N GLY A 219 9.37 14.35 -13.81
CA GLY A 219 9.14 14.12 -15.24
C GLY A 219 7.97 13.19 -15.52
N ARG A 220 8.17 12.15 -16.36
CA ARG A 220 7.10 11.32 -16.94
C ARG A 220 6.18 10.60 -15.95
N LYS A 221 6.59 10.45 -14.69
CA LYS A 221 5.80 9.78 -13.65
C LYS A 221 4.93 10.73 -12.83
N LEU A 222 5.21 12.04 -12.84
CA LEU A 222 4.25 13.03 -12.37
C LEU A 222 3.13 13.09 -13.42
N SER A 223 1.90 12.84 -13.00
CA SER A 223 0.75 12.86 -13.91
C SER A 223 -0.29 13.83 -13.39
N VAL A 224 -0.62 14.85 -14.19
CA VAL A 224 -1.76 15.76 -13.95
C VAL A 224 -2.82 15.46 -15.01
N ARG A 225 -4.03 15.09 -14.59
CA ARG A 225 -5.14 14.73 -15.48
C ARG A 225 -6.38 15.56 -15.16
N ARG A 226 -6.81 16.37 -16.13
CA ARG A 226 -8.09 17.09 -16.13
C ARG A 226 -9.25 16.16 -16.49
N GLN A 227 -10.48 16.57 -16.18
CA GLN A 227 -11.70 15.74 -16.32
C GLN A 227 -11.98 15.30 -17.77
N HIS A 228 -11.56 16.08 -18.77
CA HIS A 228 -11.69 15.75 -20.19
C HIS A 228 -10.71 14.67 -20.66
N HIS A 229 -9.65 14.40 -19.90
CA HIS A 229 -8.76 13.26 -20.12
C HIS A 229 -9.17 12.07 -19.25
N GLN A 230 -8.78 10.86 -19.63
CA GLN A 230 -8.96 9.70 -18.75
C GLN A 230 -8.15 9.89 -17.46
N GLN A 231 -8.86 10.05 -16.34
CA GLN A 231 -8.29 10.07 -15.01
C GLN A 231 -8.28 8.65 -14.46
N ARG A 232 -7.14 8.24 -13.91
CA ARG A 232 -6.99 6.93 -13.28
C ARG A 232 -6.48 7.08 -11.87
N VAL A 233 -6.87 6.23 -10.94
CA VAL A 233 -6.29 6.09 -9.61
C VAL A 233 -6.16 4.61 -9.34
N THR A 234 -5.01 4.15 -8.83
CA THR A 234 -4.75 2.73 -8.53
C THR A 234 -5.15 1.76 -9.66
N GLY A 235 -5.03 2.22 -10.91
CA GLY A 235 -5.35 1.47 -12.12
C GLY A 235 -6.82 1.54 -12.60
N LEU A 236 -7.74 2.09 -11.80
CA LEU A 236 -9.16 2.26 -12.12
C LEU A 236 -9.44 3.65 -12.72
N VAL A 237 -10.45 3.76 -13.59
CA VAL A 237 -10.93 5.03 -14.12
C VAL A 237 -11.85 5.70 -13.10
N VAL A 238 -11.71 7.00 -12.89
CA VAL A 238 -12.42 7.75 -11.83
C VAL A 238 -13.19 8.98 -12.31
N ASN A 239 -13.23 9.26 -13.62
CA ASN A 239 -13.81 10.51 -14.16
C ASN A 239 -15.25 10.82 -13.72
N LYS A 240 -16.12 9.79 -13.61
CA LYS A 240 -17.55 9.95 -13.24
C LYS A 240 -17.99 8.92 -12.20
N ARG A 241 -17.54 7.68 -12.40
CA ARG A 241 -17.69 6.56 -11.46
C ARG A 241 -16.41 5.75 -11.48
N VAL A 242 -16.11 5.07 -10.37
CA VAL A 242 -15.04 4.08 -10.32
C VAL A 242 -15.37 2.95 -11.29
N ASN A 243 -14.45 2.66 -12.22
CA ASN A 243 -14.66 1.63 -13.23
C ASN A 243 -13.34 1.03 -13.72
N LEU A 244 -13.40 -0.19 -14.22
CA LEU A 244 -12.28 -0.77 -14.96
C LEU A 244 -12.05 0.01 -16.27
N PRO A 245 -10.78 0.18 -16.70
CA PRO A 245 -10.50 0.76 -18.02
C PRO A 245 -11.24 0.03 -19.15
N ARG A 246 -11.68 0.75 -20.18
CA ARG A 246 -12.45 0.19 -21.31
C ARG A 246 -11.75 -1.00 -21.96
N LYS A 247 -10.43 -0.93 -22.13
CA LYS A 247 -9.59 -2.02 -22.67
C LYS A 247 -9.67 -3.28 -21.79
N THR A 248 -9.53 -3.11 -20.47
CA THR A 248 -9.64 -4.20 -19.49
C THR A 248 -11.04 -4.82 -19.49
N ARG A 249 -12.11 -4.01 -19.52
CA ARG A 249 -13.49 -4.52 -19.60
C ARG A 249 -13.75 -5.33 -20.86
N ARG A 250 -13.31 -4.82 -22.02
CA ARG A 250 -13.47 -5.54 -23.30
C ARG A 250 -12.74 -6.87 -23.28
N TRP A 251 -11.51 -6.88 -22.77
CA TRP A 251 -10.72 -8.08 -22.62
C TRP A 251 -11.37 -9.09 -21.66
N LEU A 252 -11.87 -8.63 -20.50
CA LEU A 252 -12.54 -9.50 -19.52
C LEU A 252 -13.82 -10.12 -20.09
N ARG A 253 -14.67 -9.35 -20.75
CA ARG A 253 -15.87 -9.86 -21.43
C ARG A 253 -15.53 -10.93 -22.48
N ALA A 254 -14.47 -10.71 -23.25
CA ALA A 254 -14.01 -11.70 -24.22
C ALA A 254 -13.49 -12.97 -23.54
N ALA A 255 -12.80 -12.85 -22.39
CA ALA A 255 -12.36 -14.00 -21.61
C ALA A 255 -13.54 -14.78 -21.03
N GLU A 256 -14.54 -14.09 -20.47
CA GLU A 256 -15.76 -14.72 -19.94
C GLU A 256 -16.55 -15.46 -21.02
N HIS A 257 -16.76 -14.84 -22.18
CA HIS A 257 -17.40 -15.49 -23.32
C HIS A 257 -16.66 -16.77 -23.75
N ARG A 258 -15.32 -16.73 -23.79
CA ARG A 258 -14.51 -17.91 -24.13
C ARG A 258 -14.53 -18.98 -23.05
N ALA A 259 -14.68 -18.60 -21.77
CA ALA A 259 -14.81 -19.56 -20.69
C ALA A 259 -16.14 -20.32 -20.78
N ALA A 260 -17.25 -19.60 -21.00
CA ALA A 260 -18.55 -20.23 -21.23
C ALA A 260 -18.57 -21.11 -22.49
N ALA A 261 -17.88 -20.67 -23.55
CA ALA A 261 -17.65 -21.47 -24.75
C ALA A 261 -16.88 -22.77 -24.42
N ASN A 262 -15.78 -22.71 -23.66
CA ASN A 262 -15.04 -23.91 -23.27
C ASN A 262 -15.92 -24.93 -22.50
N GLU A 263 -16.75 -24.46 -21.57
CA GLU A 263 -17.69 -25.31 -20.83
C GLU A 263 -18.68 -26.02 -21.77
N ARG A 264 -19.20 -25.30 -22.77
CA ARG A 264 -20.10 -25.88 -23.78
C ARG A 264 -19.44 -27.00 -24.61
N SER A 265 -18.15 -26.88 -24.89
CA SER A 265 -17.37 -27.91 -25.60
C SER A 265 -17.20 -29.19 -24.79
N ILE A 266 -17.17 -29.09 -23.45
CA ILE A 266 -17.14 -30.26 -22.57
C ILE A 266 -18.49 -30.99 -22.61
N THR A 267 -19.60 -30.23 -22.62
CA THR A 267 -20.96 -30.79 -22.66
C THR A 267 -21.43 -31.21 -24.06
N SER A 268 -20.70 -30.84 -25.12
CA SER A 268 -21.04 -31.14 -26.51
C SER A 268 -19.76 -31.39 -27.31
N PRO A 269 -19.24 -32.64 -27.35
CA PRO A 269 -17.93 -32.96 -27.92
C PRO A 269 -17.77 -32.61 -29.41
N ASP A 270 -18.88 -32.64 -30.16
CA ASP A 270 -18.92 -32.31 -31.59
C ASP A 270 -18.76 -30.80 -31.87
N TRP A 271 -18.84 -29.98 -30.81
CA TRP A 271 -18.70 -28.54 -30.91
C TRP A 271 -17.36 -28.09 -30.31
N GLN A 272 -16.58 -27.36 -31.11
CA GLN A 272 -15.31 -26.79 -30.67
C GLN A 272 -15.31 -25.25 -30.77
N PRO A 273 -14.82 -24.55 -29.73
CA PRO A 273 -14.75 -23.09 -29.76
C PRO A 273 -13.60 -22.62 -30.65
N SER A 274 -13.84 -21.56 -31.43
CA SER A 274 -12.80 -20.95 -32.29
C SER A 274 -11.62 -20.37 -31.51
N LYS A 275 -11.82 -19.96 -30.24
CA LYS A 275 -10.77 -19.51 -29.33
C LYS A 275 -11.08 -19.94 -27.91
N ARG A 276 -10.12 -20.60 -27.26
CA ARG A 276 -10.23 -21.00 -25.84
C ARG A 276 -9.93 -19.84 -24.89
N CYS A 277 -10.50 -19.89 -23.69
CA CYS A 277 -10.12 -18.97 -22.62
C CYS A 277 -8.68 -19.26 -22.17
N THR A 278 -7.88 -18.20 -22.02
CA THR A 278 -6.48 -18.31 -21.53
C THR A 278 -6.37 -18.08 -20.02
N LEU A 279 -7.48 -17.71 -19.35
CA LEU A 279 -7.52 -17.54 -17.91
C LEU A 279 -7.96 -18.83 -17.24
N THR A 280 -7.32 -19.17 -16.13
CA THR A 280 -7.81 -20.25 -15.26
C THR A 280 -9.11 -19.83 -14.56
N PRO A 281 -9.92 -20.77 -14.06
CA PRO A 281 -11.11 -20.46 -13.27
C PRO A 281 -10.83 -19.53 -12.08
N GLU A 282 -9.70 -19.73 -11.38
CA GLU A 282 -9.29 -18.92 -10.22
C GLU A 282 -8.92 -17.50 -10.64
N GLN A 283 -8.22 -17.35 -11.77
CA GLN A 283 -7.90 -16.03 -12.32
C GLN A 283 -9.17 -15.27 -12.71
N LEU A 284 -10.14 -15.96 -13.31
CA LEU A 284 -11.43 -15.38 -13.69
C LEU A 284 -12.26 -15.00 -12.45
N ALA A 285 -12.29 -15.86 -11.42
CA ALA A 285 -12.92 -15.57 -10.15
C ALA A 285 -12.31 -14.33 -9.47
N GLY A 286 -10.98 -14.17 -9.54
CA GLY A 286 -10.30 -12.97 -9.05
C GLY A 286 -10.78 -11.69 -9.75
N TRP A 287 -10.92 -11.72 -11.08
CA TRP A 287 -11.47 -10.58 -11.84
C TRP A 287 -12.94 -10.30 -11.52
N ARG A 288 -13.77 -11.34 -11.36
CA ARG A 288 -15.16 -11.20 -10.91
C ARG A 288 -15.24 -10.56 -9.52
N GLY A 289 -14.33 -10.91 -8.62
CA GLY A 289 -14.19 -10.27 -7.31
C GLY A 289 -13.91 -8.77 -7.42
N VAL A 290 -13.00 -8.36 -8.31
CA VAL A 290 -12.73 -6.93 -8.58
C VAL A 290 -13.96 -6.20 -9.11
N VAL A 291 -14.69 -6.79 -10.05
CA VAL A 291 -15.93 -6.21 -10.58
C VAL A 291 -16.97 -6.07 -9.48
N ALA A 292 -17.17 -7.12 -8.66
CA ALA A 292 -18.10 -7.08 -7.54
C ALA A 292 -17.74 -5.99 -6.51
N MET A 293 -16.45 -5.76 -6.23
CA MET A 293 -16.02 -4.65 -5.35
C MET A 293 -16.41 -3.29 -5.92
N ILE A 294 -16.25 -3.09 -7.24
CA ILE A 294 -16.61 -1.84 -7.92
C ILE A 294 -18.14 -1.65 -7.89
N ASP A 295 -18.91 -2.71 -8.17
CA ASP A 295 -20.36 -2.64 -8.23
C ASP A 295 -20.98 -2.35 -6.86
N ARG A 296 -20.39 -2.84 -5.75
CA ARG A 296 -20.84 -2.53 -4.39
C ARG A 296 -20.77 -1.03 -4.08
N LEU A 297 -19.76 -0.32 -4.58
CA LEU A 297 -19.64 1.13 -4.40
C LEU A 297 -20.67 1.94 -5.18
N GLN A 298 -21.26 1.37 -6.24
CA GLN A 298 -22.26 2.07 -7.06
C GLN A 298 -23.68 1.90 -6.53
N LYS A 299 -23.88 1.00 -5.56
CA LYS A 299 -25.17 0.71 -4.93
C LYS A 299 -25.35 1.38 -3.57
N SER A 300 -24.26 1.91 -2.99
CA SER A 300 -24.22 2.70 -1.76
C SER A 300 -24.33 4.19 -2.06
#